data_AF-A0A3N4JWU8-F1
#
_entry.id   AF-A0A3N4JWU8-F1
#
_cell.length_a   1.000
_cell.length_b   1.000
_cell.length_c   1.000
_cell.angle_alpha   90.00
_cell.angle_beta   90.00
_cell.angle_gamma   90.00
#
_symmetry.space_group_name_H-M   'P 1'
#
loop_
_entity.id
_entity.type
_entity.pdbx_description
1 polymer ?
#
loop_
_entity_poly.entity_id
_entity_poly.type
_entity_poly.pdbx_seq_one_letter_code
_entity_poly.pdbx_strand_id
1 'polypeptide(L)'
;LRGNKRFAYFDRTRYVSVLDSIDARAILFLRPRRFGKSLTLSMLQHFHGIQHRDQYDELFQDLDIDKDVKGDKITPGEYMILKFNFSAVNRTRDLNKAAQGLAVSIIRNLKGFYGDYYSYLGESLGQLISERIDQGDAINSLANLVQLVNRTLWEVKNGGDKKHPLANVKGIYLLADEYDAFSNEYIDPHNSQPWAESDASSLVKDFWATVKDNVGLPYSIQKCFITGISPLSLADNT
;
A
#
# COMPACT_ATOMS: atom_id res chain seq x y z
N LEU A 1 -5.85 13.14 -26.22
CA LEU A 1 -6.71 12.08 -25.64
C LEU A 1 -6.02 10.75 -25.94
N ARG A 2 -5.54 10.01 -24.95
CA ARG A 2 -5.05 8.63 -25.18
C ARG A 2 -6.29 7.73 -25.30
N GLY A 3 -6.35 6.86 -26.30
CA GLY A 3 -7.54 6.03 -26.52
C GLY A 3 -7.48 5.20 -27.78
N ASN A 4 -8.42 4.27 -27.90
CA ASN A 4 -8.64 3.48 -29.11
C ASN A 4 -10.14 3.50 -29.46
N LYS A 5 -10.56 2.74 -30.48
CA LYS A 5 -11.95 2.70 -30.94
C LYS A 5 -12.99 2.31 -29.87
N ARG A 6 -12.56 1.73 -28.73
CA ARG A 6 -13.44 1.24 -27.65
C ARG A 6 -13.27 1.98 -26.33
N PHE A 7 -12.15 2.64 -26.10
CA PHE A 7 -11.83 3.25 -24.81
C PHE A 7 -11.23 4.64 -24.99
N ALA A 8 -11.69 5.58 -24.17
CA ALA A 8 -11.08 6.89 -23.99
C ALA A 8 -10.44 6.95 -22.61
N TYR A 9 -9.17 7.33 -22.55
CA TYR A 9 -8.49 7.63 -21.30
C TYR A 9 -8.56 9.14 -21.07
N PHE A 10 -9.22 9.52 -19.98
CA PHE A 10 -9.22 10.88 -19.47
C PHE A 10 -8.05 11.04 -18.53
N ASP A 11 -7.12 11.91 -18.91
CA ASP A 11 -5.93 12.17 -18.11
C ASP A 11 -6.30 12.76 -16.75
N ARG A 12 -5.89 12.06 -15.69
CA ARG A 12 -6.08 12.43 -14.29
C ARG A 12 -4.75 12.46 -13.54
N THR A 13 -3.63 12.41 -14.26
CA THR A 13 -2.29 12.30 -13.67
C THR A 13 -1.87 13.53 -12.88
N ARG A 14 -2.43 14.72 -13.17
CA ARG A 14 -2.26 15.92 -12.33
C ARG A 14 -2.58 15.70 -10.85
N TYR A 15 -3.48 14.75 -10.54
CA TYR A 15 -3.83 14.46 -9.15
C TYR A 15 -2.70 13.78 -8.39
N VAL A 16 -1.70 13.20 -9.07
CA VAL A 16 -0.47 12.72 -8.41
C VAL A 16 0.23 13.89 -7.72
N SER A 17 0.50 15.00 -8.41
CA SER A 17 1.09 16.21 -7.80
C SER A 17 0.21 16.81 -6.69
N VAL A 18 -1.12 16.82 -6.89
CA VAL A 18 -2.05 17.33 -5.87
C VAL A 18 -1.98 16.48 -4.61
N LEU A 19 -1.91 15.15 -4.75
CA LEU A 19 -1.79 14.26 -3.60
C LEU A 19 -0.40 14.35 -2.95
N ASP A 20 0.65 14.56 -3.74
CA ASP A 20 2.02 14.71 -3.24
C ASP A 20 2.22 16.00 -2.44
N SER A 21 1.51 17.08 -2.79
CA SER A 21 1.60 18.39 -2.11
C SER A 21 0.79 18.48 -0.82
N ILE A 22 -0.07 17.51 -0.52
CA ILE A 22 -0.77 17.45 0.76
C ILE A 22 0.24 17.03 1.83
N ASP A 23 0.42 17.86 2.85
CA ASP A 23 1.25 17.54 4.02
C ASP A 23 0.52 16.56 4.96
N ALA A 24 0.29 15.35 4.45
CA ALA A 24 -0.30 14.24 5.19
C ALA A 24 0.41 12.94 4.83
N ARG A 25 0.82 12.20 5.86
CA ARG A 25 1.46 10.88 5.68
C ARG A 25 0.44 9.77 5.40
N ALA A 26 -0.84 9.99 5.75
CA ALA A 26 -1.92 9.06 5.50
C ALA A 26 -3.11 9.80 4.90
N ILE A 27 -3.58 9.34 3.74
CA ILE A 27 -4.75 9.90 3.04
C ILE A 27 -5.82 8.82 2.96
N LEU A 28 -6.99 9.11 3.53
CA LEU A 28 -8.19 8.28 3.40
C LEU A 28 -9.09 8.84 2.29
N PHE A 29 -9.34 8.03 1.28
CA PHE A 29 -10.05 8.41 0.06
C PHE A 29 -11.34 7.63 -0.11
N LEU A 30 -12.41 8.17 0.47
CA LEU A 30 -13.75 7.56 0.48
C LEU A 30 -14.54 7.98 -0.76
N ARG A 31 -15.00 7.01 -1.56
CA ARG A 31 -15.88 7.25 -2.72
C ARG A 31 -16.79 6.05 -3.01
N PRO A 32 -17.95 6.23 -3.66
CA PRO A 32 -18.82 5.12 -4.03
C PRO A 32 -18.14 4.05 -4.91
N ARG A 33 -18.75 2.86 -5.02
CA ARG A 33 -18.24 1.76 -5.85
C ARG A 33 -18.19 2.16 -7.32
N ARG A 34 -17.15 1.71 -8.04
CA ARG A 34 -16.88 2.00 -9.47
C ARG A 34 -16.49 3.44 -9.81
N PHE A 35 -16.09 4.26 -8.84
CA PHE A 35 -15.60 5.64 -9.06
C PHE A 35 -14.08 5.72 -9.29
N GLY A 36 -13.46 4.68 -9.86
CA GLY A 36 -12.06 4.70 -10.27
C GLY A 36 -11.03 4.65 -9.14
N LYS A 37 -11.39 4.25 -7.91
CA LYS A 37 -10.46 4.17 -6.77
C LYS A 37 -9.25 3.28 -7.05
N SER A 38 -9.47 2.06 -7.53
CA SER A 38 -8.39 1.13 -7.88
C SER A 38 -7.54 1.63 -9.06
N LEU A 39 -8.11 2.42 -9.99
CA LEU A 39 -7.35 3.07 -11.05
C LEU A 39 -6.42 4.16 -10.48
N THR A 40 -6.89 4.95 -9.51
CA THR A 40 -6.04 5.91 -8.80
C THR A 40 -4.90 5.22 -8.06
N LEU A 41 -5.17 4.10 -7.36
CA LEU A 41 -4.12 3.31 -6.72
C LEU A 41 -3.11 2.76 -7.72
N SER A 42 -3.58 2.25 -8.86
CA SER A 42 -2.70 1.78 -9.93
C SER A 42 -1.82 2.90 -10.48
N MET A 43 -2.38 4.09 -10.69
CA MET A 43 -1.64 5.27 -11.12
C MET A 43 -0.55 5.67 -10.10
N LEU A 44 -0.88 5.70 -8.80
CA LEU A 44 0.09 5.99 -7.74
C LEU A 44 1.18 4.91 -7.66
N GLN A 45 0.81 3.64 -7.76
CA GLN A 45 1.76 2.52 -7.79
C GLN A 45 2.77 2.67 -8.93
N HIS A 46 2.31 2.93 -10.16
CA HIS A 46 3.19 3.01 -11.32
C HIS A 46 4.01 4.31 -11.37
N PHE A 47 3.49 5.40 -10.81
CA PHE A 47 4.22 6.66 -10.77
C PHE A 47 5.30 6.66 -9.68
N HIS A 48 4.95 6.27 -8.46
CA HIS A 48 5.85 6.35 -7.30
C HIS A 48 6.72 5.10 -7.11
N GLY A 49 6.32 3.96 -7.66
CA GLY A 49 7.01 2.69 -7.47
C GLY A 49 8.33 2.61 -8.22
N ILE A 50 9.43 2.33 -7.51
CA ILE A 50 10.75 2.16 -8.13
C ILE A 50 10.76 1.06 -9.20
N GLN A 51 9.98 -0.02 -9.00
CA GLN A 51 9.88 -1.13 -9.93
C GLN A 51 9.27 -0.73 -11.29
N HIS A 52 8.64 0.44 -11.38
CA HIS A 52 8.03 0.99 -12.59
C HIS A 52 8.80 2.19 -13.15
N ARG A 53 9.95 2.56 -12.56
CA ARG A 53 10.70 3.78 -12.92
C ARG A 53 11.08 3.80 -14.40
N ASP A 54 11.49 2.66 -14.96
CA ASP A 54 11.88 2.53 -16.37
C ASP A 54 10.69 2.58 -17.35
N GLN A 55 9.46 2.50 -16.84
CA GLN A 55 8.21 2.59 -17.62
C GLN A 55 7.63 4.02 -17.62
N TYR A 56 8.35 4.99 -17.05
CA TYR A 56 7.84 6.36 -16.90
C TYR A 56 7.44 6.96 -18.25
N ASP A 57 8.30 6.89 -19.27
CA ASP A 57 8.02 7.51 -20.56
C ASP A 57 6.79 6.90 -21.23
N GLU A 58 6.66 5.57 -21.19
CA GLU A 58 5.51 4.86 -21.74
C GLU A 58 4.20 5.30 -21.06
N LEU A 59 4.21 5.36 -19.74
CA LEU A 59 3.00 5.55 -18.94
C LEU A 59 2.61 7.02 -18.75
N PHE A 60 3.59 7.94 -18.65
CA PHE A 60 3.37 9.31 -18.17
C PHE A 60 3.86 10.41 -19.11
N GLN A 61 4.69 10.12 -20.12
CA GLN A 61 5.17 11.16 -21.05
C GLN A 61 4.00 11.90 -21.71
N ASP A 62 4.11 13.23 -21.80
CA ASP A 62 3.10 14.11 -22.38
C ASP A 62 1.72 14.08 -21.66
N LEU A 63 1.61 13.44 -20.51
CA LEU A 63 0.46 13.59 -19.60
C LEU A 63 0.65 14.80 -18.69
N ASP A 64 -0.40 15.23 -18.01
CA ASP A 64 -0.39 16.47 -17.21
C ASP A 64 0.70 16.45 -16.12
N ILE A 65 0.95 15.28 -15.51
CA ILE A 65 2.01 15.09 -14.50
C ILE A 65 3.43 15.33 -15.04
N ASP A 66 3.65 15.08 -16.33
CA ASP A 66 4.98 15.19 -16.95
C ASP A 66 5.52 16.62 -16.93
N LYS A 67 4.62 17.61 -16.93
CA LYS A 67 4.98 19.02 -16.77
C LYS A 67 5.56 19.31 -15.40
N ASP A 68 5.04 18.66 -14.36
CA ASP A 68 5.51 18.84 -12.98
C ASP A 68 6.82 18.08 -12.74
N VAL A 69 7.00 16.91 -13.38
CA VAL A 69 8.27 16.17 -13.36
C VAL A 69 9.38 16.96 -14.06
N LYS A 70 9.13 17.47 -15.28
CA LYS A 70 10.08 18.33 -16.02
C LYS A 70 10.38 19.65 -15.32
N GLY A 71 9.51 20.08 -14.41
CA GLY A 71 9.68 21.27 -13.57
C GLY A 71 10.28 20.98 -12.20
N ASP A 72 10.84 19.79 -11.96
CA ASP A 72 11.45 19.35 -10.70
C ASP A 72 10.54 19.48 -9.46
N LYS A 73 9.22 19.47 -9.64
CA LYS A 73 8.27 19.54 -8.52
C LYS A 73 8.03 18.20 -7.85
N ILE A 74 8.18 17.12 -8.61
CA ILE A 74 7.92 15.75 -8.17
C ILE A 74 8.78 14.78 -8.97
N THR A 75 9.29 13.76 -8.32
CA THR A 75 10.16 12.76 -8.94
C THR A 75 9.46 11.39 -8.93
N PRO A 76 9.39 10.67 -10.07
CA PRO A 76 8.82 9.34 -10.12
C PRO A 76 9.73 8.29 -9.48
N GLY A 77 9.16 7.16 -9.06
CA GLY A 77 9.90 5.99 -8.61
C GLY A 77 10.62 6.15 -7.27
N GLU A 78 10.19 7.05 -6.38
CA GLU A 78 10.84 7.31 -5.09
C GLU A 78 10.43 6.37 -3.95
N TYR A 79 9.61 5.35 -4.21
CA TYR A 79 9.08 4.48 -3.16
C TYR A 79 9.09 3.00 -3.54
N MET A 80 9.21 2.14 -2.53
CA MET A 80 8.81 0.73 -2.63
C MET A 80 7.32 0.64 -2.32
N ILE A 81 6.53 0.06 -3.22
CA ILE A 81 5.07 -0.06 -3.05
C ILE A 81 4.73 -1.32 -2.27
N LEU A 82 4.04 -1.17 -1.14
CA LEU A 82 3.42 -2.26 -0.41
C LEU A 82 1.90 -2.15 -0.54
N LYS A 83 1.27 -3.09 -1.23
CA LYS A 83 -0.15 -3.01 -1.56
C LYS A 83 -0.97 -4.10 -0.88
N PHE A 84 -2.09 -3.71 -0.28
CA PHE A 84 -3.09 -4.59 0.28
C PHE A 84 -4.43 -4.39 -0.43
N ASN A 85 -5.16 -5.48 -0.68
CA ASN A 85 -6.53 -5.45 -1.17
C ASN A 85 -7.43 -6.24 -0.23
N PHE A 86 -8.21 -5.54 0.59
CA PHE A 86 -9.05 -6.16 1.62
C PHE A 86 -10.34 -6.77 1.06
N SER A 87 -10.71 -6.45 -0.18
CA SER A 87 -11.87 -7.06 -0.86
C SER A 87 -11.63 -8.48 -1.36
N ALA A 88 -10.36 -8.87 -1.49
CA ALA A 88 -9.95 -10.16 -2.05
C ALA A 88 -9.90 -11.29 -1.01
N VAL A 89 -10.26 -11.03 0.24
CA VAL A 89 -10.31 -12.05 1.31
C VAL A 89 -11.58 -12.89 1.15
N ASN A 90 -11.42 -14.22 1.18
CA ASN A 90 -12.55 -15.14 1.04
C ASN A 90 -13.55 -14.94 2.18
N ARG A 91 -14.83 -14.82 1.80
CA ARG A 91 -15.92 -14.57 2.74
C ARG A 91 -16.37 -15.87 3.39
N THR A 92 -16.50 -15.85 4.70
CA THR A 92 -16.98 -16.96 5.53
C THR A 92 -17.81 -16.39 6.66
N ARG A 93 -18.81 -17.12 7.15
CA ARG A 93 -19.60 -16.73 8.33
C ARG A 93 -18.85 -16.96 9.65
N ASP A 94 -17.83 -17.81 9.63
CA ASP A 94 -17.00 -18.15 10.78
C ASP A 94 -15.88 -17.11 10.94
N LEU A 95 -15.93 -16.33 12.02
CA LEU A 95 -14.99 -15.24 12.31
C LEU A 95 -13.56 -15.72 12.54
N ASN A 96 -13.35 -16.94 13.05
CA ASN A 96 -12.02 -17.51 13.22
C ASN A 96 -11.40 -17.84 11.85
N LYS A 97 -12.20 -18.42 10.95
CA LYS A 97 -11.77 -18.64 9.56
C LYS A 97 -11.57 -17.32 8.80
N ALA A 98 -12.36 -16.28 9.13
CA ALA A 98 -12.17 -14.95 8.56
C ALA A 98 -10.82 -14.35 8.97
N ALA A 99 -10.46 -14.45 10.26
CA ALA A 99 -9.16 -14.02 10.78
C ALA A 99 -8.01 -14.75 10.07
N GLN A 100 -8.10 -16.07 9.94
CA GLN A 100 -7.11 -16.88 9.21
C GLN A 100 -6.99 -16.45 7.74
N GLY A 101 -8.13 -16.21 7.07
CA GLY A 101 -8.17 -15.74 5.69
C GLY A 101 -7.50 -14.37 5.52
N LEU A 102 -7.73 -13.45 6.46
CA LEU A 102 -7.09 -12.14 6.48
C LEU A 102 -5.56 -12.27 6.70
N ALA A 103 -5.13 -13.05 7.68
CA ALA A 103 -3.71 -13.30 7.96
C ALA A 103 -2.98 -13.87 6.73
N VAL A 104 -3.56 -14.87 6.08
CA VAL A 104 -3.03 -15.46 4.83
C VAL A 104 -2.95 -14.42 3.71
N SER A 105 -3.95 -13.54 3.59
CA SER A 105 -3.96 -12.46 2.59
C SER A 105 -2.82 -11.46 2.85
N ILE A 106 -2.63 -11.04 4.11
CA ILE A 106 -1.53 -10.16 4.50
C ILE A 106 -0.19 -10.81 4.12
N ILE A 107 0.06 -12.04 4.58
CA ILE A 107 1.30 -12.78 4.29
C ILE A 107 1.54 -12.91 2.79
N ARG A 108 0.50 -13.17 1.99
CA ARG A 108 0.60 -13.25 0.53
C ARG A 108 1.09 -11.94 -0.08
N ASN A 109 0.55 -10.80 0.38
CA ASN A 109 0.98 -9.48 -0.09
C ASN A 109 2.43 -9.18 0.32
N LEU A 110 2.86 -9.58 1.53
CA LEU A 110 4.26 -9.44 1.97
C LEU A 110 5.21 -10.30 1.11
N LYS A 111 4.84 -11.55 0.81
CA LYS A 111 5.60 -12.40 -0.11
C LYS A 111 5.69 -11.78 -1.51
N GLY A 112 4.61 -11.17 -1.99
CA GLY A 112 4.59 -10.42 -3.25
C GLY A 112 5.59 -9.26 -3.25
N PHE A 113 5.61 -8.47 -2.17
CA PHE A 113 6.59 -7.40 -1.99
C PHE A 113 8.03 -7.92 -2.07
N TYR A 114 8.36 -9.02 -1.38
CA TYR A 114 9.69 -9.61 -1.51
C TYR A 114 9.97 -10.09 -2.94
N GLY A 115 8.98 -10.66 -3.63
CA GLY A 115 9.10 -11.03 -5.04
C GLY A 115 9.45 -9.85 -5.95
N ASP A 116 8.88 -8.67 -5.67
CA ASP A 116 9.12 -7.47 -6.47
C ASP A 116 10.50 -6.83 -6.17
N TYR A 117 11.00 -6.95 -4.94
CA TYR A 117 12.16 -6.17 -4.49
C TYR A 117 13.38 -7.00 -4.03
N TYR A 118 13.37 -8.34 -4.06
CA TYR A 118 14.48 -9.15 -3.54
C TYR A 118 15.85 -8.76 -4.12
N SER A 119 15.90 -8.39 -5.40
CA SER A 119 17.12 -7.94 -6.08
C SER A 119 17.74 -6.68 -5.45
N TYR A 120 16.93 -5.85 -4.80
CA TYR A 120 17.36 -4.65 -4.10
C TYR A 120 17.66 -4.89 -2.61
N LEU A 121 17.13 -5.96 -2.02
CA LEU A 121 17.24 -6.25 -0.59
C LEU A 121 18.49 -7.07 -0.24
N GLY A 122 19.28 -7.49 -1.23
CA GLY A 122 20.58 -8.14 -1.03
C GLY A 122 20.52 -9.60 -0.59
N GLU A 123 19.32 -10.19 -0.57
CA GLU A 123 19.07 -11.59 -0.19
C GLU A 123 18.29 -12.31 -1.29
N SER A 124 18.40 -13.64 -1.35
CA SER A 124 17.55 -14.42 -2.26
C SER A 124 16.09 -14.39 -1.78
N LEU A 125 15.13 -14.49 -2.70
CA LEU A 125 13.71 -14.54 -2.36
C LEU A 125 13.37 -15.66 -1.35
N GLY A 126 14.04 -16.81 -1.47
CA GLY A 126 13.87 -17.93 -0.55
C GLY A 126 14.26 -17.56 0.89
N GLN A 127 15.40 -16.89 1.08
CA GLN A 127 15.87 -16.43 2.40
C GLN A 127 14.94 -15.40 3.01
N LEU A 128 14.53 -14.39 2.23
CA LEU A 128 13.60 -13.36 2.68
C LEU A 128 12.30 -13.99 3.20
N ILE A 129 11.75 -14.96 2.47
CA ILE A 129 10.53 -15.65 2.87
C ILE A 129 10.77 -16.53 4.10
N SER A 130 11.83 -17.33 4.14
CA SER A 130 12.06 -18.27 5.24
C SER A 130 12.42 -17.60 6.56
N GLU A 131 13.14 -16.48 6.51
CA GLU A 131 13.67 -15.84 7.72
C GLU A 131 12.85 -14.65 8.21
N ARG A 132 11.98 -14.06 7.37
CA ARG A 132 11.23 -12.84 7.74
C ARG A 132 9.71 -13.04 7.78
N ILE A 133 9.18 -14.09 7.15
CA ILE A 133 7.76 -14.42 7.19
C ILE A 133 7.49 -15.53 8.19
N ASP A 134 6.79 -15.19 9.26
CA ASP A 134 6.13 -16.13 10.15
C ASP A 134 4.74 -16.48 9.58
N GLN A 135 4.48 -17.76 9.28
CA GLN A 135 3.17 -18.17 8.77
C GLN A 135 2.06 -18.09 9.82
N GLY A 136 2.41 -18.07 11.11
CA GLY A 136 1.48 -17.94 12.24
C GLY A 136 1.27 -16.50 12.70
N ASP A 137 2.16 -15.57 12.34
CA ASP A 137 2.11 -14.18 12.77
C ASP A 137 2.29 -13.20 11.61
N ALA A 138 1.16 -12.79 11.03
CA ALA A 138 1.12 -11.84 9.93
C ALA A 138 1.56 -10.42 10.34
N ILE A 139 1.36 -10.05 11.61
CA ILE A 139 1.68 -8.72 12.13
C ILE A 139 3.18 -8.58 12.35
N ASN A 140 3.80 -9.56 12.99
CA ASN A 140 5.25 -9.64 13.14
C ASN A 140 5.95 -9.70 11.76
N SER A 141 5.38 -10.45 10.81
CA SER A 141 5.89 -10.49 9.43
C SER A 141 5.86 -9.12 8.74
N LEU A 142 4.81 -8.32 8.94
CA LEU A 142 4.74 -6.95 8.44
C LEU A 142 5.81 -6.07 9.09
N ALA A 143 5.97 -6.15 10.41
CA ALA A 143 6.99 -5.40 11.13
C ALA A 143 8.41 -5.74 10.65
N ASN A 144 8.72 -7.03 10.47
CA ASN A 144 10.00 -7.51 9.92
C ASN A 144 10.28 -6.94 8.53
N LEU A 145 9.26 -6.89 7.65
CA LEU A 145 9.40 -6.32 6.31
C LEU A 145 9.75 -4.84 6.37
N VAL A 146 9.01 -4.07 7.17
CA VAL A 146 9.27 -2.62 7.30
C VAL A 146 10.66 -2.37 7.88
N GLN A 147 11.06 -3.14 8.89
CA GLN A 147 12.39 -3.03 9.51
C GLN A 147 13.50 -3.35 8.52
N LEU A 148 13.34 -4.38 7.69
CA LEU A 148 14.32 -4.73 6.65
C LEU A 148 14.48 -3.58 5.65
N VAL A 149 13.38 -3.05 5.12
CA VAL A 149 13.43 -1.92 4.17
C VAL A 149 14.10 -0.71 4.80
N ASN A 150 13.76 -0.39 6.05
CA ASN A 150 14.40 0.69 6.80
C ASN A 150 15.92 0.50 6.86
N ARG A 151 16.38 -0.68 7.31
CA ARG A 151 17.80 -1.00 7.41
C ARG A 151 18.50 -0.91 6.06
N THR A 152 17.97 -1.54 5.02
CA THR A 152 18.57 -1.52 3.67
C THR A 152 18.70 -0.09 3.15
N LEU A 153 17.66 0.74 3.28
CA LEU A 153 17.71 2.12 2.83
C LEU A 153 18.65 2.97 3.69
N TRP A 154 18.70 2.76 5.00
CA TRP A 154 19.65 3.43 5.90
C TRP A 154 21.10 3.13 5.48
N GLU A 155 21.43 1.86 5.21
CA GLU A 155 22.75 1.43 4.75
C GLU A 155 23.12 2.08 3.42
N VAL A 156 22.21 2.08 2.43
CA VAL A 156 22.43 2.75 1.13
C VAL A 156 22.68 4.24 1.28
N LYS A 157 21.89 4.93 2.12
CA LYS A 157 21.98 6.39 2.29
C LYS A 157 23.25 6.81 3.01
N ASN A 158 23.69 6.02 4.00
CA ASN A 158 24.93 6.30 4.73
C ASN A 158 26.19 5.77 4.01
N GLY A 159 26.03 4.81 3.11
CA GLY A 159 27.12 4.31 2.26
C GLY A 159 27.62 5.32 1.22
N GLY A 160 26.85 6.39 0.95
CA GLY A 160 27.27 7.51 0.10
C GLY A 160 27.26 7.25 -1.41
N ASP A 161 26.86 6.05 -1.86
CA ASP A 161 26.73 5.73 -3.29
C ASP A 161 25.48 6.37 -3.88
N LYS A 162 25.66 7.57 -4.46
CA LYS A 162 24.61 8.32 -5.15
C LYS A 162 24.10 7.63 -6.43
N LYS A 163 24.82 6.63 -6.95
CA LYS A 163 24.40 5.87 -8.15
C LYS A 163 23.62 4.61 -7.81
N HIS A 164 23.51 4.25 -6.52
CA HIS A 164 22.74 3.08 -6.10
C HIS A 164 21.27 3.22 -6.56
N PRO A 165 20.61 2.17 -7.07
CA PRO A 165 19.23 2.25 -7.54
C PRO A 165 18.24 2.80 -6.49
N LEU A 166 18.52 2.50 -5.22
CA LEU A 166 17.75 2.96 -4.05
C LEU A 166 18.17 4.34 -3.52
N ALA A 167 19.15 5.03 -4.11
CA ALA A 167 19.70 6.28 -3.59
C ALA A 167 18.64 7.39 -3.45
N ASN A 168 17.60 7.38 -4.28
CA ASN A 168 16.48 8.34 -4.23
C ASN A 168 15.20 7.75 -3.63
N VAL A 169 15.23 6.49 -3.18
CA VAL A 169 14.06 5.89 -2.52
C VAL A 169 13.93 6.46 -1.11
N LYS A 170 12.70 6.85 -0.76
CA LYS A 170 12.34 7.50 0.50
C LYS A 170 11.86 6.50 1.54
N GLY A 171 11.36 5.34 1.12
CA GLY A 171 10.83 4.27 1.98
C GLY A 171 9.68 3.54 1.32
N ILE A 172 8.74 3.07 2.13
CA ILE A 172 7.54 2.36 1.66
C ILE A 172 6.40 3.34 1.41
N TYR A 173 5.71 3.21 0.28
CA TYR A 173 4.38 3.77 0.07
C TYR A 173 3.36 2.63 0.20
N LEU A 174 2.62 2.63 1.31
CA LEU A 174 1.55 1.67 1.57
C LEU A 174 0.28 2.07 0.82
N LEU A 175 -0.26 1.16 0.04
CA LEU A 175 -1.52 1.32 -0.70
C LEU A 175 -2.54 0.30 -0.17
N ALA A 176 -3.63 0.76 0.43
CA ALA A 176 -4.68 -0.12 0.92
C ALA A 176 -5.97 0.09 0.11
N ASP A 177 -6.34 -0.91 -0.70
CA ASP A 177 -7.59 -0.90 -1.46
C ASP A 177 -8.75 -1.52 -0.67
N GLU A 178 -9.89 -0.83 -0.70
CA GLU A 178 -11.15 -1.22 -0.06
C GLU A 178 -10.96 -1.64 1.41
N TYR A 179 -10.27 -0.80 2.19
CA TYR A 179 -9.85 -1.08 3.58
C TYR A 179 -10.96 -1.57 4.51
N ASP A 180 -12.18 -1.10 4.25
CA ASP A 180 -13.39 -1.34 5.02
C ASP A 180 -14.17 -2.56 4.52
N ALA A 181 -13.85 -3.08 3.33
CA ALA A 181 -14.59 -4.19 2.72
C ALA A 181 -14.54 -5.47 3.55
N PHE A 182 -13.45 -5.74 4.27
CA PHE A 182 -13.39 -6.91 5.15
C PHE A 182 -14.31 -6.72 6.37
N SER A 183 -14.14 -5.64 7.13
CA SER A 183 -14.91 -5.40 8.36
C SER A 183 -16.40 -5.21 8.11
N ASN A 184 -16.79 -4.52 7.04
CA ASN A 184 -18.19 -4.28 6.71
C ASN A 184 -19.00 -5.56 6.42
N GLU A 185 -18.36 -6.70 6.16
CA GLU A 185 -19.06 -7.98 5.96
C GLU A 185 -19.48 -8.63 7.29
N TYR A 186 -18.89 -8.19 8.41
CA TYR A 186 -19.05 -8.81 9.73
C TYR A 186 -19.71 -7.91 10.77
N ILE A 187 -19.71 -6.60 10.52
CA ILE A 187 -20.34 -5.63 11.41
C ILE A 187 -21.86 -5.67 11.21
N ASP A 188 -22.58 -6.03 12.27
CA ASP A 188 -24.03 -5.83 12.39
C ASP A 188 -24.29 -4.52 13.15
N PRO A 189 -24.92 -3.50 12.52
CA PRO A 189 -25.25 -2.24 13.18
C PRO A 189 -26.17 -2.38 14.41
N HIS A 190 -26.89 -3.51 14.53
CA HIS A 190 -27.78 -3.77 15.66
C HIS A 190 -27.13 -4.63 16.74
N ASN A 191 -25.99 -5.28 16.45
CA ASN A 191 -25.25 -6.10 17.40
C ASN A 191 -23.77 -6.23 17.00
N SER A 192 -22.96 -5.26 17.39
CA SER A 192 -21.53 -5.23 17.05
C SER A 192 -20.64 -6.12 17.93
N GLN A 193 -21.18 -6.69 19.03
CA GLN A 193 -20.40 -7.44 20.01
C GLN A 193 -19.66 -8.66 19.44
N PRO A 194 -20.29 -9.52 18.60
CA PRO A 194 -19.59 -10.68 18.01
C PRO A 194 -18.38 -10.28 17.17
N TRP A 195 -18.48 -9.17 16.43
CA TRP A 195 -17.34 -8.63 15.68
C TRP A 195 -16.29 -8.05 16.64
N ALA A 196 -16.71 -7.21 17.59
CA ALA A 196 -15.82 -6.49 18.49
C ALA A 196 -14.89 -7.42 19.30
N GLU A 197 -15.40 -8.58 19.71
CA GLU A 197 -14.69 -9.60 20.51
C GLU A 197 -13.96 -10.65 19.65
N SER A 198 -14.01 -10.55 18.31
CA SER A 198 -13.42 -11.56 17.42
C SER A 198 -11.94 -11.35 17.14
N ASP A 199 -11.23 -12.46 16.90
CA ASP A 199 -9.83 -12.46 16.42
C ASP A 199 -9.69 -11.70 15.09
N ALA A 200 -10.72 -11.71 14.25
CA ALA A 200 -10.72 -10.99 12.97
C ALA A 200 -10.68 -9.46 13.19
N SER A 201 -11.46 -8.95 14.14
CA SER A 201 -11.44 -7.54 14.54
C SER A 201 -10.11 -7.15 15.18
N SER A 202 -9.60 -7.98 16.10
CA SER A 202 -8.28 -7.77 16.72
C SER A 202 -7.17 -7.71 15.66
N LEU A 203 -7.14 -8.65 14.72
CA LEU A 203 -6.13 -8.66 13.65
C LEU A 203 -6.19 -7.41 12.74
N VAL A 204 -7.40 -6.91 12.43
CA VAL A 204 -7.54 -5.63 11.70
C VAL A 204 -6.99 -4.47 12.51
N LYS A 205 -7.28 -4.41 13.81
CA LYS A 205 -6.76 -3.36 14.71
C LYS A 205 -5.24 -3.42 14.80
N ASP A 206 -4.67 -4.61 14.99
CA ASP A 206 -3.22 -4.83 15.11
C ASP A 206 -2.49 -4.48 13.82
N PHE A 207 -3.09 -4.79 12.66
CA PHE A 207 -2.58 -4.38 11.37
C PHE A 207 -2.47 -2.85 11.28
N TRP A 208 -3.55 -2.12 11.56
CA TRP A 208 -3.55 -0.66 11.46
C TRP A 208 -2.70 0.00 12.54
N ALA A 209 -2.63 -0.57 13.75
CA ALA A 209 -1.72 -0.12 14.79
C ALA A 209 -0.26 -0.24 14.33
N THR A 210 0.12 -1.40 13.78
CA THR A 210 1.47 -1.63 13.25
C THR A 210 1.80 -0.69 12.09
N VAL A 211 0.85 -0.46 11.17
CA VAL A 211 1.03 0.54 10.10
C VAL A 211 1.27 1.92 10.71
N LYS A 212 0.40 2.36 11.63
CA LYS A 212 0.47 3.68 12.27
C LYS A 212 1.80 3.90 12.97
N ASP A 213 2.28 2.91 13.73
CA ASP A 213 3.54 3.00 14.48
C ASP A 213 4.76 3.14 13.55
N ASN A 214 4.64 2.64 12.32
CA ASN A 214 5.68 2.73 11.30
C ASN A 214 5.54 3.93 10.36
N VAL A 215 4.42 4.67 10.41
CA VAL A 215 4.20 5.83 9.54
C VAL A 215 5.08 6.99 9.95
N GLY A 216 5.99 7.37 9.05
CA GLY A 216 6.85 8.54 9.17
C GLY A 216 8.07 8.36 10.07
N LEU A 217 8.37 7.13 10.49
CA LEU A 217 9.71 6.76 10.92
C LEU A 217 10.66 6.80 9.71
N PRO A 218 11.96 7.09 9.88
CA PRO A 218 12.91 7.14 8.77
C PRO A 218 12.87 5.88 7.91
N TYR A 219 12.81 6.04 6.59
CA TYR A 219 12.84 4.96 5.58
C TYR A 219 11.80 3.84 5.71
N SER A 220 10.87 3.95 6.66
CA SER A 220 9.80 3.00 6.95
C SER A 220 8.59 3.33 6.06
N ILE A 221 7.36 3.24 6.57
CA ILE A 221 6.16 3.67 5.82
C ILE A 221 6.15 5.20 5.75
N GLN A 222 6.50 5.77 4.59
CA GLN A 222 6.56 7.23 4.42
C GLN A 222 5.21 7.82 4.03
N LYS A 223 4.45 7.07 3.23
CA LYS A 223 3.13 7.47 2.74
C LYS A 223 2.17 6.30 2.82
N CYS A 224 0.92 6.60 3.09
CA CYS A 224 -0.19 5.66 3.12
C CYS A 224 -1.36 6.25 2.34
N PHE A 225 -1.88 5.51 1.36
CA PHE A 225 -3.08 5.89 0.61
C PHE A 225 -4.11 4.78 0.73
N ILE A 226 -5.24 5.11 1.34
CA ILE A 226 -6.28 4.17 1.75
C ILE A 226 -7.53 4.50 0.95
N THR A 227 -8.14 3.52 0.29
CA THR A 227 -9.41 3.69 -0.39
C THR A 227 -10.49 2.86 0.30
N GLY A 228 -11.72 3.33 0.23
CA GLY A 228 -12.87 2.61 0.78
C GLY A 228 -14.20 3.24 0.39
N ILE A 229 -15.28 2.74 0.98
CA ILE A 229 -16.54 3.48 1.07
C ILE A 229 -16.66 4.07 2.48
N SER A 230 -17.59 5.00 2.68
CA SER A 230 -17.87 5.47 4.03
C SER A 230 -18.33 4.27 4.86
N PRO A 231 -17.61 3.88 5.92
CA PRO A 231 -17.91 2.66 6.66
C PRO A 231 -19.19 2.82 7.47
N LEU A 232 -19.93 1.72 7.61
CA LEU A 232 -20.85 1.58 8.76
C LEU A 232 -20.06 1.63 10.08
N SER A 233 -18.78 1.20 10.08
CA SER A 233 -17.89 1.27 11.25
C SER A 233 -17.54 2.67 11.75
N LEU A 234 -17.82 3.74 10.98
CA LEU A 234 -17.67 5.13 11.43
C LEU A 234 -18.99 5.69 12.01
N ALA A 235 -20.12 5.01 11.80
CA ALA A 235 -21.42 5.45 12.30
C ALA A 235 -21.60 5.22 13.81
N ASP A 236 -20.84 4.29 14.41
CA ASP A 236 -20.93 3.96 15.84
C ASP A 236 -20.21 4.95 16.79
N ASN A 237 -19.70 6.08 16.28
CA ASN A 237 -19.01 7.10 17.08
C ASN A 237 -19.70 8.50 17.05
N THR A 238 -21.00 8.54 16.77
CA THR A 238 -21.86 9.71 16.98
C THR A 238 -23.14 9.30 17.69
#